data_AF-A0A2P6PKF7-F1
#
_entry.id   AF-A0A2P6PKF7-F1
#
_cell.length_a   1.000
_cell.length_b   1.000
_cell.length_c   1.000
_cell.angle_alpha   90.00
_cell.angle_beta   90.00
_cell.angle_gamma   90.00
#
_symmetry.space_group_name_H-M   'P 1'
#
loop_
_entity.id
_entity.type
_entity.pdbx_description
1 polymer ?
#
loop_
_entity_poly.entity_id
_entity_poly.type
_entity_poly.pdbx_seq_one_letter_code
_entity_poly.pdbx_strand_id
1 'polypeptide(L)'
;MCHSCIEHFLLGIKYLYQLKTIKLSNSLNLVNTPNFQVMPYLDLLFLDGCTRLYEVDPGVEVLERLTMLNLKDCKNLVHFASSVRGLKSLKVLNLSGCSKLKKLPDDVGHLESLEELQVNGTGIRKLPFSIGMLEILPLLKMEDCKDLVCLPISVGGLKSLKVVNISGCSKLDKLPEDM
;
A
#
# COMPACT_ATOMS: atom_id res chain seq x y z
N MET A 1 -3.35 19.09 -11.63
CA MET A 1 -4.13 18.55 -12.77
C MET A 1 -3.24 17.58 -13.52
N CYS A 2 -3.33 16.29 -13.22
CA CYS A 2 -2.64 15.26 -13.97
C CYS A 2 -3.72 14.37 -14.61
N HIS A 3 -4.30 14.84 -15.71
CA HIS A 3 -5.30 14.08 -16.48
C HIS A 3 -4.57 13.28 -17.57
N SER A 4 -3.76 12.32 -17.16
CA SER A 4 -3.16 11.40 -18.12
C SER A 4 -4.26 10.44 -18.62
N CYS A 5 -4.57 10.51 -19.91
CA CYS A 5 -5.44 9.55 -20.61
C CYS A 5 -4.76 8.18 -20.81
N ILE A 6 -3.79 7.84 -19.96
CA ILE A 6 -2.99 6.62 -20.09
C ILE A 6 -3.88 5.44 -19.68
N GLU A 7 -4.33 4.68 -20.67
CA GLU A 7 -4.98 3.38 -20.47
C GLU A 7 -3.94 2.27 -20.33
N HIS A 8 -2.83 2.36 -21.09
CA HIS A 8 -1.71 1.44 -21.06
C HIS A 8 -0.37 2.20 -21.17
N PHE A 9 0.59 1.91 -20.28
CA PHE A 9 1.91 2.56 -20.22
C PHE A 9 2.87 1.85 -21.18
N LEU A 10 2.82 2.14 -22.48
CA LEU A 10 3.71 1.57 -23.49
C LEU A 10 4.38 2.67 -24.32
N LEU A 11 5.52 3.18 -23.84
CA LEU A 11 6.42 4.04 -24.62
C LEU A 11 7.90 3.78 -24.27
N GLY A 12 8.73 3.52 -25.29
CA GLY A 12 10.18 3.75 -25.30
C GLY A 12 10.99 3.13 -24.16
N ILE A 13 11.18 1.82 -24.21
CA ILE A 13 11.81 0.96 -23.18
C ILE A 13 13.18 1.49 -22.67
N LYS A 14 13.91 2.29 -23.45
CA LYS A 14 15.25 2.79 -23.07
C LYS A 14 15.24 3.93 -22.04
N TYR A 15 14.17 4.72 -21.96
CA TYR A 15 14.11 5.88 -21.06
C TYR A 15 13.55 5.55 -19.67
N LEU A 16 12.83 4.42 -19.55
CA LEU A 16 12.17 4.03 -18.30
C LEU A 16 13.16 3.47 -17.28
N TYR A 17 14.29 2.92 -17.71
CA TYR A 17 15.28 2.31 -16.82
C TYR A 17 15.87 3.28 -15.79
N GLN A 18 16.00 4.56 -16.12
CA GLN A 18 16.55 5.58 -15.23
C GLN A 18 15.50 6.31 -14.39
N LEU A 19 14.22 5.94 -14.54
CA LEU A 19 13.13 6.68 -13.95
C LEU A 19 13.06 6.43 -12.45
N LYS A 20 13.28 7.49 -11.66
CA LYS A 20 13.19 7.47 -10.20
C LYS A 20 11.82 7.83 -9.66
N THR A 21 10.99 8.49 -10.45
CA THR A 21 9.69 8.97 -10.00
C THR A 21 8.66 8.84 -11.09
N ILE A 22 7.51 8.25 -10.75
CA ILE A 22 6.32 8.19 -11.59
C ILE A 22 5.20 8.92 -10.84
N LYS A 23 4.58 9.88 -11.52
CA LYS A 23 3.39 10.60 -11.04
C LYS A 23 2.24 10.36 -12.01
N LEU A 24 1.34 9.49 -11.63
CA LEU A 24 0.12 9.14 -12.35
C LEU A 24 -1.13 9.48 -11.53
N SER A 25 -1.02 10.27 -10.47
CA SER A 25 -2.14 10.71 -9.65
C SER A 25 -3.30 11.22 -10.49
N ASN A 26 -4.54 10.85 -10.17
CA ASN A 26 -5.75 11.22 -10.89
C ASN A 26 -5.80 10.75 -12.36
N SER A 27 -5.05 9.71 -12.72
CA SER A 27 -5.21 9.03 -14.02
C SER A 27 -6.50 8.22 -13.99
N LEU A 28 -7.62 8.90 -14.28
CA LEU A 28 -8.96 8.35 -14.10
C LEU A 28 -9.25 7.12 -14.98
N ASN A 29 -8.48 6.90 -16.04
CA ASN A 29 -8.62 5.73 -16.94
C ASN A 29 -7.69 4.58 -16.61
N LEU A 30 -6.75 4.75 -15.67
CA LEU A 30 -5.79 3.70 -15.32
C LEU A 30 -6.52 2.57 -14.59
N VAL A 31 -6.55 1.37 -15.18
CA VAL A 31 -7.19 0.19 -14.59
C VAL A 31 -6.15 -0.73 -13.92
N ASN A 32 -4.93 -0.77 -14.44
CA ASN A 32 -3.82 -1.59 -13.96
C ASN A 32 -2.55 -0.74 -13.90
N THR A 33 -1.62 -1.06 -13.00
CA THR A 33 -0.31 -0.40 -12.95
C THR A 33 0.57 -0.74 -14.17
N PRO A 34 1.60 0.07 -14.48
CA PRO A 34 2.53 -0.22 -15.57
C PRO A 34 3.39 -1.46 -15.28
N ASN A 35 4.03 -2.01 -16.32
CA ASN A 35 5.03 -3.07 -16.15
C ASN A 35 6.27 -2.51 -15.43
N PHE A 36 6.51 -2.96 -14.20
CA PHE A 36 7.60 -2.48 -13.36
C PHE A 36 8.98 -3.05 -13.72
N GLN A 37 9.07 -4.13 -14.50
CA GLN A 37 10.34 -4.78 -14.86
C GLN A 37 11.28 -3.86 -15.65
N VAL A 38 10.74 -2.85 -16.34
CA VAL A 38 11.54 -1.88 -17.12
C VAL A 38 11.92 -0.63 -16.33
N MET A 39 11.60 -0.57 -15.03
CA MET A 39 11.84 0.58 -14.14
C MET A 39 12.45 0.18 -12.78
N PRO A 40 13.57 -0.56 -12.73
CA PRO A 40 14.11 -1.11 -11.48
C PRO A 40 14.69 -0.05 -10.52
N TYR A 41 14.87 1.20 -10.97
CA TYR A 41 15.40 2.30 -10.17
C TYR A 41 14.32 3.26 -9.64
N LEU A 42 13.06 2.83 -9.65
CA LEU A 42 11.96 3.67 -9.19
C LEU A 42 12.04 3.86 -7.67
N ASP A 43 12.14 5.11 -7.24
CA ASP A 43 12.20 5.51 -5.82
C ASP A 43 10.81 5.94 -5.32
N LEU A 44 10.00 6.58 -6.17
CA LEU A 44 8.69 7.16 -5.80
C LEU A 44 7.60 6.84 -6.83
N LEU A 45 6.48 6.31 -6.37
CA LEU A 45 5.31 6.01 -7.21
C LEU A 45 4.04 6.64 -6.63
N PHE A 46 3.50 7.63 -7.35
CA PHE A 46 2.26 8.32 -7.00
C PHE A 46 1.14 7.93 -7.96
N LEU A 47 0.12 7.27 -7.42
CA LEU A 47 -1.09 6.77 -8.09
C LEU A 47 -2.36 7.30 -7.41
N ASP A 48 -2.25 8.28 -6.51
CA ASP A 48 -3.39 8.76 -5.73
C ASP A 48 -4.51 9.32 -6.60
N GLY A 49 -5.76 8.99 -6.28
CA GLY A 49 -6.93 9.41 -7.04
C GLY A 49 -7.12 8.67 -8.37
N CYS A 50 -6.38 7.59 -8.66
CA CYS A 50 -6.67 6.70 -9.79
C CYS A 50 -7.92 5.86 -9.50
N THR A 51 -9.10 6.47 -9.61
CA THR A 51 -10.36 5.88 -9.15
C THR A 51 -10.83 4.67 -9.94
N ARG A 52 -10.26 4.37 -11.12
CA ARG A 52 -10.53 3.15 -11.89
C ARG A 52 -9.48 2.05 -11.67
N LEU A 53 -8.39 2.32 -10.95
CA LEU A 53 -7.35 1.33 -10.68
C LEU A 53 -7.97 0.17 -9.90
N TYR A 54 -7.92 -1.01 -10.50
CA TYR A 54 -8.54 -2.23 -9.98
C TYR A 54 -7.53 -3.09 -9.22
N GLU A 55 -6.31 -3.18 -9.76
CA GLU A 55 -5.23 -3.96 -9.16
C GLU A 55 -3.85 -3.31 -9.31
N VAL A 56 -2.98 -3.61 -8.34
CA VAL A 56 -1.54 -3.37 -8.45
C VAL A 56 -0.88 -4.65 -8.97
N ASP A 57 -0.14 -4.52 -10.08
CA ASP A 57 0.56 -5.60 -10.75
C ASP A 57 1.56 -6.29 -9.79
N PRO A 58 1.60 -7.63 -9.74
CA PRO A 58 2.54 -8.37 -8.88
C PRO A 58 4.01 -8.02 -9.11
N GLY A 59 4.36 -7.57 -10.31
CA GLY A 59 5.70 -7.09 -10.66
C GLY A 59 6.15 -5.89 -9.83
N VAL A 60 5.28 -5.26 -9.02
CA VAL A 60 5.70 -4.22 -8.05
C VAL A 60 6.78 -4.77 -7.11
N GLU A 61 6.81 -6.08 -6.86
CA GLU A 61 7.81 -6.71 -6.02
C GLU A 61 9.25 -6.52 -6.52
N VAL A 62 9.49 -6.24 -7.81
CA VAL A 62 10.85 -6.03 -8.32
C VAL A 62 11.41 -4.64 -7.99
N LEU A 63 10.61 -3.74 -7.43
CA LEU A 63 10.98 -2.36 -7.13
C LEU A 63 11.74 -2.25 -5.79
N GLU A 64 12.93 -2.85 -5.71
CA GLU A 64 13.72 -2.92 -4.48
C GLU A 64 14.14 -1.55 -3.91
N ARG A 65 14.14 -0.50 -4.75
CA ARG A 65 14.48 0.88 -4.37
C ARG A 65 13.28 1.74 -4.01
N LEU A 66 12.05 1.26 -4.20
CA LEU A 66 10.86 2.06 -3.98
C LEU A 66 10.79 2.44 -2.51
N THR A 67 10.78 3.74 -2.22
CA THR A 67 10.70 4.30 -0.87
C THR A 67 9.31 4.80 -0.53
N MET A 68 8.52 5.20 -1.54
CA MET A 68 7.15 5.68 -1.36
C MET A 68 6.21 5.13 -2.43
N LEU A 69 5.12 4.52 -1.97
CA LEU A 69 3.99 4.11 -2.79
C LEU A 69 2.72 4.77 -2.28
N ASN A 70 2.18 5.71 -3.06
CA ASN A 70 0.95 6.41 -2.74
C ASN A 70 -0.19 5.97 -3.67
N LEU A 71 -1.17 5.27 -3.13
CA LEU A 71 -2.39 4.78 -3.79
C LEU A 71 -3.64 5.39 -3.16
N LYS A 72 -3.49 6.49 -2.40
CA LYS A 72 -4.60 7.15 -1.71
C LYS A 72 -5.78 7.40 -2.67
N ASP A 73 -7.01 7.16 -2.21
CA ASP A 73 -8.25 7.39 -2.96
C ASP A 73 -8.38 6.59 -4.28
N CYS A 74 -7.64 5.49 -4.44
CA CYS A 74 -7.90 4.48 -5.48
C CYS A 74 -9.14 3.64 -5.12
N LYS A 75 -10.31 4.25 -5.17
CA LYS A 75 -11.59 3.70 -4.64
C LYS A 75 -12.02 2.37 -5.26
N ASN A 76 -11.58 2.05 -6.48
CA ASN A 76 -11.86 0.76 -7.13
C ASN A 76 -10.78 -0.32 -6.90
N LEU A 77 -9.73 -0.03 -6.15
CA LEU A 77 -8.65 -0.99 -5.89
C LEU A 77 -9.21 -2.15 -5.05
N VAL A 78 -9.30 -3.34 -5.65
CA VAL A 78 -9.76 -4.57 -4.99
C VAL A 78 -8.57 -5.44 -4.58
N HIS A 79 -7.56 -5.50 -5.44
CA HIS A 79 -6.38 -6.32 -5.25
C HIS A 79 -5.12 -5.45 -5.17
N PHE A 80 -4.38 -5.56 -4.07
CA PHE A 80 -2.97 -5.19 -4.12
C PHE A 80 -2.18 -6.32 -4.80
N ALA A 81 -0.86 -6.17 -4.97
CA ALA A 81 0.01 -7.25 -5.40
C ALA A 81 -0.07 -8.47 -4.47
N SER A 82 0.17 -9.67 -5.00
CA SER A 82 0.15 -10.91 -4.22
C SER A 82 1.36 -11.07 -3.28
N SER A 83 2.42 -10.31 -3.51
CA SER A 83 3.70 -10.34 -2.79
C SER A 83 4.26 -8.92 -2.70
N VAL A 84 4.92 -8.63 -1.58
CA VAL A 84 5.68 -7.38 -1.36
C VAL A 84 7.09 -7.62 -0.88
N ARG A 85 7.55 -8.87 -0.84
CA ARG A 85 8.85 -9.28 -0.32
C ARG A 85 10.05 -8.52 -0.92
N GLY A 86 9.96 -8.08 -2.17
CA GLY A 86 11.04 -7.32 -2.80
C GLY A 86 11.02 -5.82 -2.51
N LEU A 87 9.96 -5.27 -1.91
CA LEU A 87 9.84 -3.84 -1.55
C LEU A 87 10.64 -3.48 -0.27
N LYS A 88 11.90 -3.91 -0.19
CA LYS A 88 12.75 -3.83 1.01
C LYS A 88 13.05 -2.41 1.47
N SER A 89 13.08 -1.46 0.54
CA SER A 89 13.35 -0.03 0.82
C SER A 89 12.09 0.79 1.08
N LEU A 90 10.90 0.18 1.06
CA LEU A 90 9.64 0.93 1.15
C LEU A 90 9.45 1.48 2.56
N LYS A 91 9.40 2.82 2.65
CA LYS A 91 9.23 3.57 3.91
C LYS A 91 7.79 3.99 4.13
N VAL A 92 7.09 4.37 3.06
CA VAL A 92 5.72 4.87 3.15
C VAL A 92 4.83 4.10 2.18
N LEU A 93 3.80 3.46 2.74
CA LEU A 93 2.71 2.85 1.98
C LEU A 93 1.40 3.53 2.35
N ASN A 94 0.81 4.27 1.41
CA ASN A 94 -0.49 4.91 1.60
C ASN A 94 -1.57 4.28 0.73
N LEU A 95 -2.49 3.57 1.36
CA LEU A 95 -3.68 2.94 0.77
C LEU A 95 -4.98 3.59 1.27
N SER A 96 -4.89 4.76 1.90
CA SER A 96 -6.04 5.43 2.51
C SER A 96 -7.13 5.70 1.47
N GLY A 97 -8.40 5.49 1.80
CA GLY A 97 -9.52 5.71 0.88
C GLY A 97 -9.70 4.63 -0.20
N CYS A 98 -8.87 3.58 -0.22
CA CYS A 98 -9.08 2.38 -1.05
C CYS A 98 -10.23 1.52 -0.48
N SER A 99 -11.45 2.02 -0.53
CA SER A 99 -12.62 1.45 0.17
C SER A 99 -12.99 0.02 -0.25
N LYS A 100 -12.55 -0.44 -1.43
CA LYS A 100 -12.78 -1.81 -1.90
C LYS A 100 -11.65 -2.79 -1.56
N LEU A 101 -10.53 -2.32 -1.04
CA LEU A 101 -9.39 -3.15 -0.66
C LEU A 101 -9.72 -3.88 0.64
N LYS A 102 -9.85 -5.21 0.58
CA LYS A 102 -10.33 -6.03 1.71
C LYS A 102 -9.22 -6.73 2.49
N LYS A 103 -8.02 -6.82 1.94
CA LYS A 103 -6.86 -7.48 2.54
C LYS A 103 -5.57 -6.84 2.08
N LEU A 104 -4.56 -6.89 2.95
CA LEU A 104 -3.16 -6.69 2.58
C LEU A 104 -2.55 -8.03 2.11
N PRO A 105 -1.39 -8.00 1.44
CA PRO A 105 -0.61 -9.20 1.15
C PRO A 105 -0.23 -9.93 2.43
N ASP A 106 -0.24 -11.27 2.42
CA ASP A 106 0.06 -12.09 3.61
C ASP A 106 1.52 -11.90 4.08
N ASP A 107 2.38 -11.40 3.20
CA ASP A 107 3.79 -11.16 3.41
C ASP A 107 4.13 -9.68 3.70
N VAL A 108 3.15 -8.82 4.05
CA VAL A 108 3.36 -7.40 4.37
C VAL A 108 4.45 -7.16 5.42
N GLY A 109 4.66 -8.11 6.33
CA GLY A 109 5.74 -8.08 7.31
C GLY A 109 7.16 -8.00 6.73
N HIS A 110 7.36 -8.30 5.45
CA HIS A 110 8.67 -8.20 4.79
C HIS A 110 8.99 -6.79 4.28
N LEU A 111 8.15 -5.79 4.55
CA LEU A 111 8.47 -4.39 4.32
C LEU A 111 9.42 -3.89 5.42
N GLU A 112 10.66 -4.38 5.42
CA GLU A 112 11.66 -4.21 6.48
C GLU A 112 11.98 -2.74 6.81
N SER A 113 11.83 -1.84 5.83
CA SER A 113 12.08 -0.40 5.98
C SER A 113 10.82 0.44 6.26
N LEU A 114 9.66 -0.18 6.53
CA LEU A 114 8.39 0.55 6.60
C LEU A 114 8.30 1.42 7.85
N GLU A 115 8.20 2.73 7.63
CA GLU A 115 8.08 3.76 8.66
C GLU A 115 6.63 4.26 8.80
N GLU A 116 5.82 4.14 7.76
CA GLU A 116 4.42 4.56 7.79
C GLU A 116 3.52 3.66 6.94
N LEU A 117 2.52 3.06 7.58
CA LEU A 117 1.44 2.33 6.92
C LEU A 117 0.11 3.06 7.16
N GLN A 118 -0.47 3.59 6.08
CA GLN A 118 -1.80 4.21 6.13
C GLN A 118 -2.81 3.37 5.35
N VAL A 119 -3.84 2.87 6.02
CA VAL A 119 -4.95 2.11 5.43
C VAL A 119 -6.30 2.68 5.87
N ASN A 120 -6.35 3.97 6.22
CA ASN A 120 -7.57 4.66 6.65
C ASN A 120 -8.71 4.49 5.62
N GLY A 121 -9.93 4.23 6.06
CA GLY A 121 -11.11 4.15 5.19
C GLY A 121 -11.06 3.02 4.16
N THR A 122 -10.23 1.99 4.39
CA THR A 122 -10.19 0.78 3.56
C THR A 122 -11.28 -0.21 3.98
N GLY A 123 -11.58 -1.17 3.10
CA GLY A 123 -12.47 -2.29 3.40
C GLY A 123 -11.80 -3.45 4.12
N ILE A 124 -10.63 -3.23 4.73
CA ILE A 124 -9.82 -4.28 5.36
C ILE A 124 -10.59 -4.88 6.53
N ARG A 125 -10.74 -6.20 6.52
CA ARG A 125 -11.43 -6.95 7.59
C ARG A 125 -10.49 -7.45 8.68
N LYS A 126 -9.27 -7.80 8.31
CA LYS A 126 -8.21 -8.33 9.17
C LYS A 126 -6.85 -7.92 8.60
N LEU A 127 -5.88 -7.67 9.47
CA LEU A 127 -4.48 -7.60 9.07
C LEU A 127 -3.87 -9.01 9.02
N PRO A 128 -2.90 -9.27 8.12
CA PRO A 128 -2.15 -10.52 8.11
C PRO A 128 -1.28 -10.66 9.36
N PHE A 129 -1.02 -11.89 9.80
CA PHE A 129 -0.20 -12.15 10.99
C PHE A 129 1.23 -11.59 10.86
N SER A 130 1.77 -11.57 9.63
CA SER A 130 3.10 -11.02 9.35
C SER A 130 3.25 -9.54 9.69
N ILE A 131 2.17 -8.79 9.92
CA ILE A 131 2.27 -7.38 10.32
C ILE A 131 3.20 -7.17 11.53
N GLY A 132 3.23 -8.10 12.48
CA GLY A 132 4.13 -8.03 13.64
C GLY A 132 5.62 -8.17 13.34
N MET A 133 6.00 -8.46 12.09
CA MET A 133 7.41 -8.46 11.65
C MET A 133 7.91 -7.06 11.30
N LEU A 134 7.04 -6.04 11.26
CA LEU A 134 7.42 -4.66 10.97
C LEU A 134 8.11 -4.00 12.18
N GLU A 135 9.30 -4.48 12.54
CA GLU A 135 9.98 -4.14 13.79
C GLU A 135 10.25 -2.65 13.99
N ILE A 136 10.40 -1.90 12.89
CA ILE A 136 10.74 -0.47 12.92
C ILE A 136 9.54 0.46 12.72
N LEU A 137 8.32 -0.03 12.51
CA LEU A 137 7.15 0.78 12.17
C LEU A 137 6.69 1.65 13.37
N PRO A 138 6.90 2.98 13.37
CA PRO A 138 6.39 3.84 14.43
C PRO A 138 4.90 4.16 14.30
N LEU A 139 4.34 4.08 13.09
CA LEU A 139 3.04 4.67 12.77
C LEU A 139 2.17 3.74 11.91
N LEU A 140 1.05 3.31 12.50
CA LEU A 140 -0.01 2.56 11.85
C LEU A 140 -1.32 3.36 11.90
N LYS A 141 -1.81 3.81 10.75
CA LYS A 141 -3.08 4.54 10.63
C LYS A 141 -4.15 3.67 9.97
N MET A 142 -5.25 3.43 10.68
CA MET A 142 -6.38 2.60 10.29
C MET A 142 -7.73 3.23 10.67
N GLU A 143 -7.84 4.55 10.59
CA GLU A 143 -9.06 5.29 10.89
C GLU A 143 -10.20 4.89 9.93
N ASP A 144 -11.44 4.87 10.40
CA ASP A 144 -12.63 4.62 9.59
C ASP A 144 -12.62 3.28 8.80
N CYS A 145 -11.83 2.29 9.23
CA CYS A 145 -11.89 0.92 8.71
C CYS A 145 -13.13 0.20 9.27
N LYS A 146 -14.31 0.57 8.78
CA LYS A 146 -15.62 0.10 9.30
C LYS A 146 -15.86 -1.40 9.20
N ASP A 147 -15.07 -2.09 8.37
CA ASP A 147 -15.14 -3.55 8.17
C ASP A 147 -14.12 -4.32 9.00
N LEU A 148 -13.20 -3.65 9.71
CA LEU A 148 -12.18 -4.26 10.56
C LEU A 148 -12.85 -4.93 11.76
N VAL A 149 -12.61 -6.23 11.93
CA VAL A 149 -13.22 -7.04 13.01
C VAL A 149 -12.22 -7.31 14.13
N CYS A 150 -10.95 -7.53 13.80
CA CYS A 150 -9.90 -7.82 14.75
C CYS A 150 -8.53 -7.39 14.24
N LEU A 151 -7.63 -7.05 15.17
CA LEU A 151 -6.20 -6.97 14.93
C LEU A 151 -5.55 -8.33 15.32
N PRO A 152 -4.55 -8.83 14.57
CA PRO A 152 -3.83 -10.03 14.97
C PRO A 152 -3.02 -9.75 16.23
N ILE A 153 -2.82 -10.77 17.08
CA ILE A 153 -2.03 -10.64 18.33
C ILE A 153 -0.61 -10.13 18.08
N SER A 154 -0.08 -10.38 16.88
CA SER A 154 1.24 -9.91 16.45
C SER A 154 1.37 -8.38 16.38
N VAL A 155 0.27 -7.61 16.36
CA VAL A 155 0.32 -6.14 16.50
C VAL A 155 0.89 -5.72 17.85
N GLY A 156 0.61 -6.45 18.94
CA GLY A 156 1.24 -6.20 20.25
C GLY A 156 2.75 -6.47 20.26
N GLY A 157 3.27 -7.20 19.26
CA GLY A 157 4.71 -7.45 19.09
C GLY A 157 5.49 -6.35 18.38
N LEU A 158 4.84 -5.27 17.93
CA LEU A 158 5.47 -4.18 17.18
C LEU A 158 6.30 -3.27 18.10
N LYS A 159 7.58 -3.61 18.28
CA LYS A 159 8.51 -2.97 19.22
C LYS A 159 8.65 -1.45 19.07
N SER A 160 8.59 -0.93 17.85
CA SER A 160 8.80 0.50 17.57
C SER A 160 7.51 1.31 17.47
N LEU A 161 6.35 0.67 17.58
CA LEU A 161 5.05 1.30 17.35
C LEU A 161 4.75 2.33 18.43
N LYS A 162 4.52 3.57 18.00
CA LYS A 162 4.21 4.70 18.89
C LYS A 162 2.77 5.14 18.77
N VAL A 163 2.21 5.00 17.57
CA VAL A 163 0.87 5.48 17.24
C VAL A 163 0.15 4.40 16.45
N VAL A 164 -0.98 3.97 17.02
CA VAL A 164 -2.01 3.21 16.32
C VAL A 164 -3.28 4.03 16.34
N ASN A 165 -3.74 4.46 15.17
CA ASN A 165 -5.04 5.12 15.07
C ASN A 165 -6.08 4.18 14.46
N ILE A 166 -7.10 3.83 15.24
CA ILE A 166 -8.21 2.93 14.88
C ILE A 166 -9.57 3.60 15.14
N SER A 167 -9.59 4.93 15.27
CA SER A 167 -10.85 5.66 15.47
C SER A 167 -11.82 5.41 14.31
N GLY A 168 -13.11 5.22 14.59
CA GLY A 168 -14.11 4.98 13.55
C GLY A 168 -14.20 3.52 13.05
N CYS A 169 -13.38 2.59 13.57
CA CYS A 169 -13.48 1.15 13.31
C CYS A 169 -14.69 0.53 14.04
N SER A 170 -15.89 0.76 13.53
CA SER A 170 -17.16 0.43 14.21
C SER A 170 -17.42 -1.07 14.47
N LYS A 171 -16.69 -1.98 13.81
CA LYS A 171 -16.83 -3.45 13.98
C LYS A 171 -15.70 -4.08 14.79
N LEU A 172 -14.73 -3.28 15.24
CA LEU A 172 -13.59 -3.77 15.99
C LEU A 172 -14.06 -4.09 17.42
N ASP A 173 -14.08 -5.38 17.75
CA ASP A 173 -14.65 -5.87 19.02
C ASP A 173 -13.62 -5.83 20.17
N LYS A 174 -12.36 -6.22 19.87
CA LYS A 174 -11.28 -6.32 20.87
C LYS A 174 -9.95 -5.85 20.32
N LEU A 175 -9.13 -5.30 21.21
CA LEU A 175 -7.71 -5.04 20.99
C LEU A 175 -6.88 -6.21 21.55
N PRO A 176 -5.73 -6.53 20.94
CA PRO A 176 -4.72 -7.40 21.54
C PRO A 176 -4.35 -6.93 22.95
N GLU A 177 -4.14 -7.87 23.88
CA GLU A 177 -3.87 -7.57 25.29
C GLU A 177 -2.54 -6.84 25.52
N ASP A 178 -1.57 -7.03 24.61
CA ASP A 178 -0.20 -6.49 24.69
C ASP A 178 0.00 -5.19 23.87
N MET A 179 -1.07 -4.43 23.60
CA MET A 179 -1.00 -3.14 22.88
C MET A 179 -0.88 -1.92 23.80
#